data_AF-X6P1G5-F1
#
_entry.id   AF-X6P1G5-F1
#
_cell.length_a   1.000
_cell.length_b   1.000
_cell.length_c   1.000
_cell.angle_alpha   90.00
_cell.angle_beta   90.00
_cell.angle_gamma   90.00
#
_symmetry.space_group_name_H-M   'P 1'
#
loop_
_entity.id
_entity.type
_entity.pdbx_description
1 polymer ?
#
loop_
_entity_poly.entity_id
_entity_poly.type
_entity_poly.pdbx_seq_one_letter_code
_entity_poly.pdbx_strand_id
1 'polypeptide(L)'
;WEVLKRPGCNILEGRSLVERRRFRFILIEAILATDMSKHKRQQDMLTELIDALNEAGVQLEMWGPTDSDDDNNDNDNDGNDNEDPPDDPDNNLQQSKRPSSPPSQIEQQPPPPPREPSVFDNKQELAAVLIPLAVHTADLSNPSKPLRLYRKWADCVMKEFWMQGDREKECGLPVTQVCDRTKTDLPTCQTGFINHVIKPWFEIWTRLLPEKFAGPLFLKNVN
;
A
#
# COMPACT_ATOMS: atom_id res chain seq x y z
N TRP A 1 11.24 -1.82 -21.64
CA TRP A 1 12.07 -3.01 -21.95
C TRP A 1 13.25 -2.67 -22.87
N GLU A 2 13.05 -1.88 -23.94
CA GLU A 2 14.14 -1.48 -24.85
C GLU A 2 15.33 -0.80 -24.17
N VAL A 3 15.08 0.02 -23.15
CA VAL A 3 16.14 0.68 -22.37
C VAL A 3 17.10 -0.33 -21.74
N LEU A 4 16.62 -1.50 -21.31
CA LEU A 4 17.47 -2.54 -20.70
C LEU A 4 18.43 -3.20 -21.71
N LYS A 5 18.21 -3.04 -23.02
CA LYS A 5 19.12 -3.54 -24.06
C LYS A 5 20.34 -2.64 -24.26
N ARG A 6 20.31 -1.41 -23.73
CA ARG A 6 21.42 -0.47 -23.85
C ARG A 6 22.58 -0.92 -22.93
N PRO A 7 23.84 -0.76 -23.34
CA PRO A 7 24.99 -1.09 -22.49
C PRO A 7 24.92 -0.38 -21.14
N GLY A 8 25.12 -1.11 -20.05
CA GLY A 8 25.09 -0.57 -18.68
C GLY A 8 23.70 -0.24 -18.11
N CYS A 9 22.61 -0.51 -18.84
CA CYS A 9 21.25 -0.21 -18.38
C CYS A 9 20.46 -1.43 -17.89
N ASN A 10 21.03 -2.64 -17.96
CA ASN A 10 20.31 -3.85 -17.60
C ASN A 10 20.31 -4.11 -16.08
N ILE A 11 19.34 -3.54 -15.37
CA ILE A 11 19.16 -3.74 -13.92
C ILE A 11 18.85 -5.21 -13.53
N LEU A 12 18.58 -6.08 -14.50
CA LEU A 12 18.30 -7.51 -14.29
C LEU A 12 19.49 -8.41 -14.66
N GLU A 13 20.65 -7.82 -14.89
CA GLU A 13 21.89 -8.57 -15.08
C GLU A 13 22.17 -9.48 -13.86
N GLY A 14 22.75 -10.66 -14.10
CA GLY A 14 22.95 -11.67 -13.06
C GLY A 14 21.70 -12.44 -12.59
N ARG A 15 20.48 -12.03 -12.96
CA ARG A 15 19.24 -12.77 -12.61
C ARG A 15 18.96 -13.93 -13.57
N SER A 16 18.37 -15.00 -13.04
CA SER A 16 17.97 -16.19 -13.81
C SER A 16 16.88 -15.86 -14.82
N LEU A 17 16.72 -16.74 -15.83
CA LEU A 17 15.66 -16.57 -16.83
C LEU A 17 14.25 -16.60 -16.21
N VAL A 18 14.05 -17.41 -15.17
CA VAL A 18 12.77 -17.54 -14.47
C VAL A 18 12.44 -16.25 -13.73
N GLU A 19 13.38 -15.70 -12.97
CA GLU A 19 13.19 -14.41 -12.27
C GLU A 19 12.93 -13.26 -13.25
N ARG A 20 13.68 -13.20 -14.37
CA ARG A 20 13.48 -12.17 -15.40
C ARG A 20 12.09 -12.25 -16.04
N ARG A 21 11.62 -13.48 -16.33
CA ARG A 21 10.25 -13.70 -16.85
C ARG A 21 9.21 -13.26 -15.84
N ARG A 22 9.39 -13.60 -14.56
CA ARG A 22 8.46 -13.22 -13.49
C ARG A 22 8.42 -11.72 -13.25
N PHE A 23 9.58 -11.07 -13.16
CA PHE A 23 9.69 -9.62 -13.05
C PHE A 23 9.00 -8.93 -14.22
N ARG A 24 9.26 -9.39 -15.45
CA ARG A 24 8.62 -8.85 -16.65
C ARG A 24 7.10 -8.99 -16.59
N PHE A 25 6.59 -10.14 -16.15
CA PHE A 25 5.16 -10.36 -15.98
C PHE A 25 4.56 -9.34 -15.01
N ILE A 26 5.08 -9.24 -13.79
CA ILE A 26 4.56 -8.31 -12.77
C ILE A 26 4.67 -6.86 -13.23
N LEU A 27 5.77 -6.47 -13.88
CA LEU A 27 5.94 -5.12 -14.40
C LEU A 27 4.90 -4.78 -15.47
N ILE A 28 4.59 -5.72 -16.37
CA ILE A 28 3.56 -5.53 -17.39
C ILE A 28 2.19 -5.38 -16.72
N GLU A 29 1.84 -6.28 -15.81
CA GLU A 29 0.56 -6.20 -15.08
C GLU A 29 0.43 -4.89 -14.31
N ALA A 30 1.50 -4.41 -13.66
CA ALA A 30 1.50 -3.14 -12.94
C ALA A 30 1.31 -1.93 -13.88
N ILE A 31 1.88 -1.95 -15.08
CA ILE A 31 1.67 -0.88 -16.07
C ILE A 31 0.24 -0.95 -16.64
N LEU A 32 -0.26 -2.15 -16.96
CA LEU A 32 -1.62 -2.30 -17.47
C LEU A 32 -2.68 -1.92 -16.43
N ALA A 33 -2.35 -2.10 -15.15
CA ALA A 33 -3.17 -1.65 -14.04
C ALA A 33 -3.30 -0.12 -13.96
N THR A 34 -2.40 0.69 -14.50
CA THR A 34 -2.58 2.15 -14.45
C THR A 34 -3.62 2.67 -15.45
N ASP A 35 -4.19 1.81 -16.30
CA ASP A 35 -5.25 2.19 -17.22
C ASP A 35 -6.56 2.51 -16.46
N MET A 36 -6.96 3.78 -16.48
CA MET A 36 -8.21 4.25 -15.86
C MET A 36 -9.47 3.58 -16.41
N SER A 37 -9.45 3.01 -17.62
CA SER A 37 -10.56 2.21 -18.14
C SER A 37 -10.78 0.91 -17.35
N LYS A 38 -9.75 0.45 -16.62
CA LYS A 38 -9.76 -0.75 -15.76
C LYS A 38 -10.01 -0.42 -14.30
N HIS A 39 -10.07 0.85 -13.92
CA HIS A 39 -10.22 1.29 -12.53
C HIS A 39 -11.35 0.57 -11.79
N LYS A 40 -12.51 0.43 -12.42
CA LYS A 40 -13.64 -0.28 -11.80
C LYS A 40 -13.33 -1.75 -11.52
N ARG A 41 -12.73 -2.45 -12.49
CA ARG A 41 -12.32 -3.85 -12.30
C ARG A 41 -11.26 -3.98 -11.21
N GLN A 42 -10.37 -3.00 -11.06
CA GLN A 42 -9.39 -3.01 -9.98
C GLN A 42 -10.02 -2.81 -8.60
N GLN A 43 -11.07 -1.99 -8.48
CA GLN A 43 -11.84 -1.89 -7.24
C GLN A 43 -12.46 -3.24 -6.87
N ASP A 44 -13.02 -3.94 -7.88
CA ASP A 44 -13.63 -5.25 -7.68
C ASP A 44 -12.57 -6.28 -7.23
N MET A 45 -11.42 -6.35 -7.93
CA MET A 45 -10.30 -7.24 -7.54
C MET A 45 -9.76 -6.94 -6.14
N LEU A 46 -9.65 -5.66 -5.76
CA LEU A 46 -9.21 -5.27 -4.42
C LEU A 46 -10.23 -5.70 -3.35
N THR A 47 -11.52 -5.59 -3.65
CA THR A 47 -12.60 -6.03 -2.75
C THR A 47 -12.58 -7.55 -2.58
N GLU A 48 -12.49 -8.30 -3.69
CA GLU A 48 -12.37 -9.76 -3.68
C GLU A 48 -11.16 -10.23 -2.86
N LEU A 49 -10.03 -9.53 -2.98
CA LEU A 49 -8.83 -9.83 -2.19
C LEU A 49 -9.06 -9.61 -0.69
N ILE A 50 -9.71 -8.51 -0.30
CA ILE A 50 -10.03 -8.22 1.10
C ILE A 50 -11.00 -9.24 1.67
N ASP A 51 -12.01 -9.65 0.90
CA ASP A 51 -12.99 -10.63 1.36
C ASP A 51 -12.32 -12.00 1.53
N ALA A 52 -11.47 -12.41 0.59
CA ALA A 52 -10.65 -13.62 0.72
C ALA A 52 -9.69 -13.56 1.93
N LEU A 53 -9.11 -12.39 2.24
CA LEU A 53 -8.28 -12.18 3.44
C LEU A 53 -9.07 -12.39 4.73
N ASN A 54 -10.29 -11.87 4.79
CA ASN A 54 -11.16 -11.97 5.96
C ASN A 54 -11.66 -13.41 6.16
N GLU A 55 -12.06 -14.10 5.10
CA GLU A 55 -12.45 -15.52 5.13
C GLU A 55 -11.29 -16.42 5.56
N ALA A 56 -10.08 -16.05 5.15
CA ALA A 56 -8.84 -16.67 5.56
C ALA A 56 -8.47 -16.38 7.04
N GLY A 57 -9.20 -15.52 7.75
CA GLY A 57 -8.88 -15.16 9.13
C GLY A 57 -7.48 -14.53 9.29
N VAL A 58 -6.94 -13.93 8.21
CA VAL A 58 -5.64 -13.26 8.25
C VAL A 58 -5.82 -11.94 9.00
N GLN A 59 -5.12 -11.79 10.12
CA GLN A 59 -5.09 -10.53 10.85
C GLN A 59 -4.18 -9.54 10.11
N LEU A 60 -4.80 -8.67 9.30
CA LEU A 60 -4.11 -7.60 8.57
C LEU A 60 -3.33 -6.63 9.48
N GLU A 61 -3.70 -6.59 10.77
CA GLU A 61 -3.03 -5.77 11.79
C GLU A 61 -1.58 -6.21 12.06
N MET A 62 -1.23 -7.47 11.76
CA MET A 62 0.12 -8.01 11.92
C MET A 62 1.09 -7.66 10.77
N TRP A 63 0.64 -6.96 9.73
CA TRP A 63 1.49 -6.59 8.58
C TRP A 63 2.25 -5.27 8.78
N GLY A 64 2.12 -4.64 9.95
CA GLY A 64 2.96 -3.50 10.34
C GLY A 64 4.41 -3.93 10.62
N PRO A 65 5.34 -2.96 10.73
CA PRO A 65 6.71 -3.26 11.17
C PRO A 65 6.66 -3.97 12.52
N THR A 66 7.13 -5.21 12.58
CA THR A 66 7.48 -5.84 13.85
C THR A 66 8.76 -5.16 14.35
N ASP A 67 8.83 -4.80 15.63
CA ASP A 67 10.00 -4.18 16.29
C ASP A 67 11.30 -5.05 16.25
N SER A 68 11.36 -6.06 15.36
CA SER A 68 12.44 -7.03 15.24
C SER A 68 13.27 -6.91 13.95
N ASP A 69 12.98 -5.96 13.06
CA ASP A 69 13.81 -5.70 11.87
C ASP A 69 14.88 -4.61 12.13
N ASP A 70 15.42 -4.55 13.35
CA ASP A 70 16.68 -3.84 13.61
C ASP A 70 17.84 -4.78 13.25
N ASP A 71 18.34 -4.60 12.01
CA ASP A 71 19.70 -4.98 11.62
C ASP A 71 20.69 -4.25 12.55
N ASN A 72 20.99 -4.87 13.69
CA ASN A 72 22.11 -4.52 14.55
C ASN A 72 23.41 -4.75 13.77
N ASN A 73 23.93 -3.73 13.07
CA ASN A 73 25.36 -3.52 12.93
C ASN A 73 25.73 -2.11 12.41
N ASP A 74 25.51 -1.07 13.21
CA ASP A 74 26.32 0.15 13.13
C ASP A 74 26.94 0.40 14.50
N ASN A 75 28.16 -0.12 14.67
CA ASN A 75 29.05 0.17 15.79
C ASN A 75 29.65 1.57 15.59
N ASP A 76 28.91 2.61 15.96
CA ASP A 76 29.49 3.92 16.23
C ASP A 76 29.79 4.04 17.72
N ASN A 77 31.05 3.75 18.03
CA ASN A 77 31.68 3.93 19.32
C ASN A 77 32.04 5.41 19.49
N ASP A 78 31.37 6.13 20.39
CA ASP A 78 31.91 7.39 20.93
C ASP A 78 31.60 7.57 22.43
N GLY A 79 32.69 7.55 23.20
CA GLY A 79 32.95 8.45 24.34
C GLY A 79 31.96 8.55 25.51
N ASN A 80 32.21 7.73 26.54
CA ASN A 80 32.47 8.11 27.94
C ASN A 80 31.74 9.32 28.56
N ASP A 81 31.05 9.11 29.70
CA ASP A 81 31.47 9.65 31.00
C ASP A 81 30.56 9.15 32.16
N ASN A 82 31.23 8.43 33.09
CA ASN A 82 31.06 8.27 34.55
C ASN A 82 29.75 8.70 35.25
N GLU A 83 29.23 7.82 36.12
CA GLU A 83 29.27 7.94 37.60
C GLU A 83 28.40 6.85 38.28
N ASP A 84 29.04 5.81 38.85
CA ASP A 84 28.60 5.11 40.07
C ASP A 84 29.17 5.88 41.30
N PRO A 85 28.85 5.63 42.61
CA PRO A 85 28.26 4.43 43.26
C PRO A 85 27.36 4.81 44.51
N PRO A 86 27.20 4.03 45.63
CA PRO A 86 27.48 2.62 45.94
C PRO A 86 26.33 1.83 46.65
N ASP A 87 26.62 0.54 46.82
CA ASP A 87 25.97 -0.56 47.54
C ASP A 87 25.37 -0.30 48.95
N ASP A 88 24.30 -1.05 49.30
CA ASP A 88 24.29 -2.03 50.42
C ASP A 88 22.99 -2.88 50.41
N PRO A 89 22.86 -4.00 51.16
CA PRO A 89 22.19 -5.20 50.69
C PRO A 89 20.99 -5.54 51.60
N ASP A 90 20.47 -6.75 51.40
CA ASP A 90 19.79 -7.56 52.41
C ASP A 90 18.24 -7.60 52.38
N ASN A 91 17.79 -8.84 52.12
CA ASN A 91 16.74 -9.56 52.84
C ASN A 91 15.24 -9.37 52.49
N ASN A 92 14.71 -10.43 51.87
CA ASN A 92 13.80 -11.41 52.50
C ASN A 92 12.41 -11.63 51.85
N LEU A 93 12.08 -12.93 51.87
CA LEU A 93 10.87 -13.64 51.48
C LEU A 93 9.55 -12.96 51.86
N GLN A 94 8.58 -13.02 50.94
CA GLN A 94 7.23 -13.48 51.27
C GLN A 94 6.46 -14.03 50.06
N GLN A 95 6.30 -15.35 50.07
CA GLN A 95 5.36 -16.11 49.24
C GLN A 95 3.92 -15.73 49.60
N SER A 96 3.09 -15.37 48.61
CA SER A 96 1.64 -15.35 48.75
C SER A 96 1.02 -16.40 47.83
N LYS A 97 0.50 -17.46 48.45
CA LYS A 97 -0.21 -18.58 47.82
C LYS A 97 -1.55 -18.11 47.24
N ARG A 98 -1.78 -18.29 45.93
CA ARG A 98 -3.15 -18.32 45.36
C ARG A 98 -3.69 -19.76 45.37
N PRO A 99 -4.99 -19.96 45.64
CA PRO A 99 -5.59 -21.30 45.66
C PRO A 99 -5.77 -21.86 44.24
N SER A 100 -5.45 -23.14 44.10
CA SER A 100 -5.57 -23.96 42.89
C SER A 100 -7.03 -24.31 42.58
N SER A 101 -7.49 -24.00 41.36
CA SER A 101 -8.74 -24.52 40.79
C SER A 101 -8.58 -26.00 40.36
N PRO A 102 -9.66 -26.81 40.32
CA PRO A 102 -9.57 -28.23 39.98
C PRO A 102 -9.28 -28.45 38.48
N PRO A 103 -8.68 -29.59 38.09
CA PRO A 103 -8.31 -29.85 36.71
C PRO A 103 -9.55 -30.18 35.87
N SER A 104 -9.89 -29.28 34.95
CA SER A 104 -10.84 -29.53 33.86
C SER A 104 -10.24 -30.58 32.92
N GLN A 105 -11.00 -31.64 32.64
CA GLN A 105 -10.62 -32.67 31.67
C GLN A 105 -10.42 -32.01 30.29
N ILE A 106 -9.20 -32.13 29.75
CA ILE A 106 -8.88 -31.69 28.40
C ILE A 106 -9.44 -32.75 27.45
N GLU A 107 -10.67 -32.56 27.01
CA GLU A 107 -11.23 -33.29 25.88
C GLU A 107 -10.48 -32.82 24.63
N GLN A 108 -9.58 -33.67 24.11
CA GLN A 108 -8.80 -33.38 22.91
C GLN A 108 -9.76 -33.30 21.71
N GLN A 109 -10.03 -32.08 21.24
CA GLN A 109 -10.69 -31.89 19.95
C GLN A 109 -9.82 -32.52 18.85
N PRO A 110 -10.43 -33.22 17.88
CA PRO A 110 -9.69 -33.74 16.74
C PRO A 110 -8.98 -32.58 16.01
N PRO A 111 -7.79 -32.82 15.44
CA PRO A 111 -7.05 -31.79 14.73
C PRO A 111 -7.95 -31.20 13.63
N PRO A 112 -7.98 -29.87 13.47
CA PRO A 112 -8.78 -29.24 12.43
C PRO A 112 -8.36 -29.78 11.05
N PRO A 113 -9.30 -29.89 10.10
CA PRO A 113 -8.99 -30.37 8.76
C PRO A 113 -7.89 -29.50 8.12
N PRO A 114 -7.06 -30.07 7.23
CA PRO A 114 -6.06 -29.29 6.51
C PRO A 114 -6.74 -28.15 5.79
N ARG A 115 -6.30 -26.94 6.10
CA ARG A 115 -6.79 -25.71 5.47
C ARG A 115 -6.38 -25.73 3.98
N GLU A 116 -7.31 -25.37 3.08
CA GLU A 116 -6.96 -25.24 1.67
C GLU A 116 -5.85 -24.20 1.47
N PRO A 117 -4.89 -24.45 0.56
CA PRO A 117 -3.79 -23.53 0.30
C PRO A 117 -4.34 -22.18 -0.18
N SER A 118 -4.03 -21.14 0.57
CA SER A 118 -4.48 -19.78 0.33
C SER A 118 -3.48 -19.03 -0.54
N VAL A 119 -3.94 -18.02 -1.29
CA VAL A 119 -3.05 -17.08 -2.01
C VAL A 119 -2.02 -16.41 -1.07
N PHE A 120 -2.30 -16.37 0.24
CA PHE A 120 -1.40 -15.85 1.26
C PHE A 120 -0.27 -16.82 1.66
N ASP A 121 -0.42 -18.12 1.40
CA ASP A 121 0.65 -19.10 1.63
C ASP A 121 1.75 -18.98 0.57
N ASN A 122 1.43 -18.33 -0.56
CA ASN A 122 2.37 -18.05 -1.64
C ASN A 122 2.61 -16.55 -1.81
N LYS A 123 3.65 -16.03 -1.13
CA LYS A 123 4.11 -14.64 -1.24
C LYS A 123 4.26 -14.16 -2.69
N GLN A 124 4.62 -15.05 -3.61
CA GLN A 124 4.85 -14.70 -5.02
C GLN A 124 3.55 -14.52 -5.80
N GLU A 125 2.51 -15.28 -5.47
CA GLU A 125 1.16 -15.12 -6.03
C GLU A 125 0.49 -13.87 -5.47
N LEU A 126 0.58 -13.68 -4.15
CA LEU A 126 0.10 -12.46 -3.49
C LEU A 126 0.76 -11.21 -4.08
N ALA A 127 2.09 -11.21 -4.26
CA ALA A 127 2.80 -10.09 -4.85
C ALA A 127 2.34 -9.76 -6.28
N ALA A 128 1.98 -10.77 -7.08
CA ALA A 128 1.48 -10.54 -8.44
C ALA A 128 0.11 -9.88 -8.49
N VAL A 129 -0.68 -9.98 -7.41
CA VAL A 129 -1.97 -9.28 -7.28
C VAL A 129 -1.79 -7.91 -6.61
N LEU A 130 -1.05 -7.85 -5.51
CA LEU A 130 -0.91 -6.63 -4.71
C LEU A 130 -0.07 -5.55 -5.39
N ILE A 131 1.03 -5.90 -6.07
CA ILE A 131 1.93 -4.91 -6.68
C ILE A 131 1.19 -4.06 -7.73
N PRO A 132 0.45 -4.64 -8.70
CA PRO A 132 -0.32 -3.84 -9.64
C PRO A 132 -1.35 -2.90 -8.98
N LEU A 133 -2.05 -3.37 -7.96
CA LEU A 133 -3.01 -2.56 -7.21
C LEU A 133 -2.32 -1.43 -6.44
N ALA A 134 -1.16 -1.70 -5.82
CA ALA A 134 -0.36 -0.70 -5.11
C ALA A 134 0.19 0.39 -6.05
N VAL A 135 0.65 0.00 -7.25
CA VAL A 135 1.09 0.96 -8.27
C VAL A 135 -0.06 1.86 -8.72
N HIS A 136 -1.26 1.31 -8.92
CA HIS A 136 -2.45 2.10 -9.24
C HIS A 136 -2.82 3.09 -8.12
N THR A 137 -2.79 2.62 -6.86
CA THR A 137 -2.99 3.50 -5.70
C THR A 137 -1.97 4.64 -5.67
N ALA A 138 -0.71 4.36 -5.98
CA ALA A 138 0.34 5.38 -6.04
C ALA A 138 0.07 6.42 -7.13
N ASP A 139 -0.39 6.00 -8.30
CA ASP A 139 -0.75 6.88 -9.43
C ASP A 139 -1.92 7.82 -9.09
N LEU A 140 -2.89 7.32 -8.30
CA LEU A 140 -4.04 8.08 -7.80
C LEU A 140 -3.75 8.92 -6.54
N SER A 141 -2.51 8.94 -6.04
CA SER A 141 -2.20 9.47 -4.71
C SER A 141 -2.15 10.99 -4.59
N ASN A 142 -2.27 11.76 -5.68
CA ASN A 142 -2.09 13.21 -5.64
C ASN A 142 -3.04 13.92 -4.64
N PRO A 143 -4.35 13.61 -4.60
CA PRO A 143 -5.28 14.27 -3.68
C PRO A 143 -5.08 13.87 -2.21
N SER A 144 -4.44 12.72 -1.94
CA SER A 144 -4.08 12.27 -0.59
C SER A 144 -2.76 12.86 -0.08
N LYS A 145 -2.20 13.87 -0.74
CA LYS A 145 -1.03 14.63 -0.25
C LYS A 145 -1.47 15.93 0.42
N PRO A 146 -0.59 16.56 1.24
CA PRO A 146 -0.86 17.89 1.78
C PRO A 146 -1.26 18.87 0.67
N LEU A 147 -2.25 19.73 0.95
CA LEU A 147 -2.92 20.56 -0.06
C LEU A 147 -1.94 21.36 -0.93
N ARG A 148 -0.85 21.86 -0.34
CA ARG A 148 0.19 22.60 -1.07
C ARG A 148 0.88 21.76 -2.16
N LEU A 149 1.07 20.47 -1.92
CA LEU A 149 1.65 19.55 -2.91
C LEU A 149 0.60 19.12 -3.92
N TYR A 150 -0.59 18.70 -3.44
CA TYR A 150 -1.70 18.33 -4.30
C TYR A 150 -2.02 19.44 -5.31
N ARG A 151 -2.08 20.70 -4.87
CA ARG A 151 -2.40 21.84 -5.72
C ARG A 151 -1.47 21.95 -6.94
N LYS A 152 -0.17 21.70 -6.76
CA LYS A 152 0.79 21.73 -7.86
C LYS A 152 0.45 20.68 -8.93
N TRP A 153 0.11 19.47 -8.50
CA TRP A 153 -0.27 18.38 -9.41
C TRP A 153 -1.62 18.65 -10.09
N ALA A 154 -2.60 19.18 -9.35
CA ALA A 154 -3.88 19.60 -9.91
C ALA A 154 -3.72 20.68 -10.99
N ASP A 155 -2.84 21.68 -10.76
CA ASP A 155 -2.55 22.70 -11.75
C ASP A 155 -1.85 22.12 -12.98
N CYS A 156 -0.95 21.14 -12.82
CA CYS A 156 -0.29 20.47 -13.94
C CYS A 156 -1.26 19.68 -14.82
N VAL A 157 -2.12 18.83 -14.23
CA VAL A 157 -3.07 18.02 -15.00
C VAL A 157 -4.12 18.89 -15.70
N MET A 158 -4.60 19.96 -15.06
CA MET A 158 -5.55 20.88 -15.70
C MET A 158 -4.92 21.61 -16.89
N LYS A 159 -3.66 22.02 -16.80
CA LYS A 159 -2.93 22.60 -17.94
C LYS A 159 -2.82 21.60 -19.09
N GLU A 160 -2.55 20.33 -18.80
CA GLU A 160 -2.47 19.28 -19.81
C GLU A 160 -3.82 19.06 -20.50
N PHE A 161 -4.90 18.96 -19.75
CA PHE A 161 -6.26 18.83 -20.29
C PHE A 161 -6.62 20.02 -21.20
N TRP A 162 -6.35 21.24 -20.77
CA TRP A 162 -6.64 22.41 -21.60
C TRP A 162 -5.78 22.48 -22.87
N MET A 163 -4.51 22.07 -22.80
CA MET A 163 -3.67 21.95 -24.00
C MET A 163 -4.21 20.89 -24.97
N GLN A 164 -4.73 19.77 -24.46
CA GLN A 164 -5.38 18.78 -25.30
C GLN A 164 -6.64 19.36 -25.96
N GLY A 165 -7.49 20.06 -25.21
CA GLY A 165 -8.72 20.65 -25.73
C GLY A 165 -8.48 21.70 -26.82
N ASP A 166 -7.43 22.51 -26.67
CA ASP A 166 -7.02 23.46 -27.70
C ASP A 166 -6.58 22.75 -28.99
N ARG A 167 -5.79 21.67 -28.86
CA ARG A 167 -5.36 20.86 -30.01
C ARG A 167 -6.51 20.14 -30.69
N GLU A 168 -7.47 19.61 -29.93
CA GLU A 168 -8.70 19.01 -30.47
C GLU A 168 -9.43 20.03 -31.35
N LYS A 169 -9.58 21.27 -30.87
CA LYS A 169 -10.20 22.36 -31.61
C LYS A 169 -9.43 22.76 -32.86
N GLU A 170 -8.10 22.88 -32.79
CA GLU A 170 -7.23 23.18 -33.93
C GLU A 170 -7.32 22.11 -35.02
N CYS A 171 -7.45 20.85 -34.62
CA CYS A 171 -7.64 19.71 -35.53
C CYS A 171 -9.08 19.56 -36.05
N GLY A 172 -10.02 20.44 -35.66
CA GLY A 172 -11.43 20.34 -36.04
C GLY A 172 -12.17 19.16 -35.39
N LEU A 173 -11.66 18.63 -34.28
CA LEU A 173 -12.28 17.54 -33.52
C LEU A 173 -13.27 18.10 -32.48
N PRO A 174 -14.29 17.32 -32.08
CA PRO A 174 -15.08 17.63 -30.90
C PRO A 174 -14.19 17.72 -29.66
N VAL A 175 -14.26 18.85 -28.94
CA VAL A 175 -13.46 19.06 -27.73
C VAL A 175 -14.01 18.20 -26.59
N THR A 176 -13.14 17.41 -25.98
CA THR A 176 -13.45 16.60 -24.80
C THR A 176 -13.88 17.52 -23.66
N GLN A 177 -15.02 17.23 -23.02
CA GLN A 177 -15.65 18.16 -22.05
C GLN A 177 -14.71 18.60 -20.91
N VAL A 178 -13.96 17.67 -20.32
CA VAL A 178 -13.01 17.98 -19.22
C VAL A 178 -11.82 18.83 -19.70
N CYS A 179 -11.51 18.77 -21.00
CA CYS A 179 -10.43 19.50 -21.65
C CYS A 179 -10.84 20.91 -22.11
N ASP A 180 -12.14 21.23 -22.12
CA ASP A 180 -12.65 22.55 -22.52
C ASP A 180 -12.51 23.56 -21.38
N ARG A 181 -11.50 24.44 -21.47
CA ARG A 181 -11.24 25.51 -20.49
C ARG A 181 -12.35 26.54 -20.34
N THR A 182 -13.34 26.56 -21.25
CA THR A 182 -14.51 27.44 -21.15
C THR A 182 -15.65 26.83 -20.35
N LYS A 183 -15.60 25.50 -20.12
CA LYS A 183 -16.65 24.73 -19.44
C LYS A 183 -16.18 24.06 -18.15
N THR A 184 -14.88 23.82 -18.01
CA THR A 184 -14.32 23.09 -16.87
C THR A 184 -13.30 23.95 -16.14
N ASP A 185 -13.58 24.25 -14.87
CA ASP A 185 -12.63 24.87 -13.95
C ASP A 185 -11.95 23.81 -13.06
N LEU A 186 -10.83 24.21 -12.45
CA LEU A 186 -10.05 23.32 -11.60
C LEU A 186 -10.83 22.84 -10.37
N PRO A 187 -11.51 23.70 -9.57
CA PRO A 187 -12.24 23.24 -8.39
C PRO A 187 -13.30 22.18 -8.71
N THR A 188 -14.10 22.38 -9.75
CA THR A 188 -15.17 21.47 -10.16
C THR A 188 -14.59 20.14 -10.62
N CYS A 189 -13.57 20.17 -11.48
CA CYS A 189 -12.91 18.96 -11.97
C CYS A 189 -12.30 18.14 -10.82
N GLN A 190 -11.58 18.81 -9.91
CA GLN A 190 -10.91 18.13 -8.80
C GLN A 190 -11.91 17.59 -7.77
N THR A 191 -12.98 18.33 -7.47
CA THR A 191 -14.05 17.86 -6.57
C THR A 191 -14.75 16.63 -7.14
N GLY A 192 -15.09 16.63 -8.44
CA GLY A 192 -15.67 15.47 -9.11
C GLY A 192 -14.74 14.25 -9.09
N PHE A 193 -13.46 14.46 -9.38
CA PHE A 193 -12.46 13.39 -9.36
C PHE A 193 -12.29 12.79 -7.96
N ILE A 194 -12.25 13.62 -6.91
CA ILE A 194 -12.16 13.14 -5.53
C ILE A 194 -13.38 12.30 -5.17
N ASN A 195 -14.59 12.82 -5.42
CA ASN A 195 -15.83 12.18 -4.98
C ASN A 195 -16.13 10.86 -5.72
N HIS A 196 -15.77 10.77 -7.01
CA HIS A 196 -16.19 9.65 -7.84
C HIS A 196 -15.09 8.62 -8.13
N VAL A 197 -13.81 8.97 -7.94
CA VAL A 197 -12.68 8.07 -8.23
C VAL A 197 -11.85 7.82 -6.97
N ILE A 198 -11.36 8.89 -6.36
CA ILE A 198 -10.37 8.78 -5.26
C ILE A 198 -11.01 8.23 -3.99
N LYS A 199 -12.09 8.85 -3.52
CA LYS A 199 -12.71 8.47 -2.26
C LYS A 199 -13.18 7.00 -2.27
N PRO A 200 -13.92 6.50 -3.29
CA PRO A 200 -14.28 5.08 -3.35
C PRO A 200 -13.06 4.14 -3.37
N TRP A 201 -11.99 4.51 -4.08
CA TRP A 201 -10.76 3.71 -4.12
C TRP A 201 -10.09 3.60 -2.75
N PHE A 202 -9.89 4.73 -2.09
CA PHE A 202 -9.17 4.79 -0.81
C PHE A 202 -9.99 4.26 0.36
N GLU A 203 -11.32 4.33 0.31
CA GLU A 203 -12.21 3.63 1.26
C GLU A 203 -12.01 2.11 1.22
N ILE A 204 -11.81 1.53 0.03
CA ILE A 204 -11.51 0.09 -0.10
C ILE A 204 -10.06 -0.18 0.31
N TRP A 205 -9.10 0.60 -0.19
CA TRP A 205 -7.68 0.40 0.07
C TRP A 205 -7.32 0.43 1.56
N THR A 206 -7.91 1.36 2.32
CA THR A 206 -7.63 1.47 3.77
C THR A 206 -8.06 0.24 4.55
N ARG A 207 -8.99 -0.58 4.05
CA ARG A 207 -9.36 -1.87 4.68
C ARG A 207 -8.19 -2.86 4.73
N LEU A 208 -7.20 -2.74 3.84
CA LEU A 208 -5.98 -3.55 3.85
C LEU A 208 -4.95 -3.10 4.87
N LEU A 209 -5.04 -1.86 5.36
CA LEU A 209 -4.00 -1.28 6.22
C LEU A 209 -4.38 -1.42 7.71
N PRO A 210 -3.41 -1.62 8.60
CA PRO A 210 -3.63 -1.57 10.05
C PRO A 210 -4.13 -0.19 10.50
N GLU A 211 -3.60 0.87 9.90
CA GLU A 211 -3.91 2.26 10.23
C GLU A 211 -5.19 2.77 9.54
N LYS A 212 -6.31 2.06 9.75
CA LYS A 212 -7.60 2.31 9.10
C LYS A 212 -8.19 3.70 9.34
N PHE A 213 -7.61 4.50 10.24
CA PHE A 213 -8.08 5.85 10.61
C PHE A 213 -6.96 6.89 10.69
N ALA A 214 -5.75 6.57 10.22
CA ALA A 214 -4.58 7.44 10.30
C ALA A 214 -3.81 7.50 8.97
N GLY A 215 -2.91 8.48 8.87
CA GLY A 215 -2.03 8.62 7.71
C GLY A 215 -2.55 9.54 6.59
N PRO A 216 -1.77 9.68 5.50
CA PRO A 216 -2.02 10.66 4.43
C PRO A 216 -3.36 10.46 3.69
N LEU A 217 -3.94 9.26 3.78
CA LEU A 217 -5.24 8.92 3.19
C LEU A 217 -6.42 9.54 3.96
N PHE A 218 -6.21 9.92 5.22
CA PHE A 218 -7.20 10.58 6.07
C PHE A 218 -7.07 12.12 6.11
N LEU A 219 -6.27 12.71 5.21
CA LEU A 219 -6.18 14.16 5.09
C LEU A 219 -7.54 14.75 4.66
N LYS A 220 -7.88 15.93 5.21
CA LYS A 220 -9.11 16.72 4.93
C LYS A 220 -9.40 17.02 3.45
N ASN A 221 -8.46 16.71 2.55
CA ASN A 221 -8.65 16.90 1.12
C ASN A 221 -9.48 15.76 0.49
N VAL A 222 -9.50 14.58 1.12
CA VAL A 222 -10.17 13.37 0.61
C VAL A 222 -11.41 12.99 1.44
N ASN A 223 -11.45 13.40 2.71
CA ASN A 223 -12.57 13.23 3.65
C ASN A 223 -13.28 14.55 3.93
#